data_AF-A0A354YVJ1-F1
#
_entry.id   AF-A0A354YVJ1-F1
#
_cell.length_a   1.000
_cell.length_b   1.000
_cell.length_c   1.000
_cell.angle_alpha   90.00
_cell.angle_beta   90.00
_cell.angle_gamma   90.00
#
_symmetry.space_group_name_H-M   'P 1'
#
loop_
_entity.id
_entity.type
_entity.pdbx_description
1 polymer ?
#
loop_
_entity_poly.entity_id
_entity_poly.type
_entity_poly.pdbx_seq_one_letter_code
_entity_poly.pdbx_strand_id
1 'polypeptide(L)'
;GTGLEHKAARDSGAVVIAKKAGTVKKASASRITIENDDGTKDNYELLKFMRSNQGTCYNQRPIVKVGERVEANEVIADGPSTEHGELALGRNVMVAFMPWEG
;
A
#
# COMPACT_ATOMS: atom_id res chain seq x y z
N GLY A 1 -16.14 -3.77 5.39
CA GLY A 1 -15.92 -2.93 4.21
C GLY A 1 -17.14 -2.98 3.32
N THR A 2 -17.37 -1.90 2.57
CA THR A 2 -18.42 -1.72 1.56
C THR A 2 -18.00 -2.20 0.17
N GLY A 3 -16.72 -2.56 -0.02
CA GLY A 3 -16.12 -2.97 -1.29
C GLY A 3 -15.58 -1.79 -2.11
N LEU A 4 -15.81 -0.55 -1.68
CA LEU A 4 -15.30 0.65 -2.34
C LEU A 4 -13.86 0.99 -1.92
N GLU A 5 -13.38 0.42 -0.82
CA GLU A 5 -12.13 0.75 -0.16
C GLU A 5 -10.91 0.46 -1.05
N HIS A 6 -10.95 -0.63 -1.81
CA HIS A 6 -9.88 -1.00 -2.75
C HIS A 6 -9.79 -0.04 -3.94
N LYS A 7 -10.94 0.40 -4.49
CA LYS A 7 -10.96 1.42 -5.57
C LYS A 7 -10.54 2.78 -5.03
N ALA A 8 -11.00 3.17 -3.85
CA ALA A 8 -10.64 4.44 -3.23
C ALA A 8 -9.14 4.51 -2.90
N ALA A 9 -8.55 3.45 -2.35
CA ALA A 9 -7.11 3.38 -2.10
C ALA A 9 -6.31 3.47 -3.42
N ARG A 10 -6.75 2.76 -4.45
CA ARG A 10 -6.12 2.78 -5.79
C ARG A 10 -6.20 4.15 -6.46
N ASP A 11 -7.36 4.79 -6.44
CA ASP A 11 -7.60 6.09 -7.09
C ASP A 11 -7.06 7.28 -6.27
N SER A 12 -6.80 7.09 -4.97
CA SER A 12 -6.19 8.11 -4.11
C SER A 12 -4.75 8.47 -4.50
N GLY A 13 -4.09 7.63 -5.30
CA GLY A 13 -2.67 7.79 -5.64
C GLY A 13 -1.72 7.64 -4.44
N ALA A 14 -2.25 7.22 -3.27
CA ALA A 14 -1.44 7.02 -2.07
C ALA A 14 -0.65 5.70 -2.07
N VAL A 15 -1.20 4.70 -2.77
CA VAL A 15 -0.63 3.35 -2.92
C VAL A 15 0.22 3.25 -4.18
N VAL A 16 1.22 2.36 -4.16
CA VAL A 16 2.05 2.07 -5.34
C VAL A 16 1.50 0.84 -6.04
N ILE A 17 1.26 0.95 -7.34
CA ILE A 17 0.62 -0.07 -8.16
C ILE A 17 1.60 -0.59 -9.21
N ALA A 18 1.62 -1.90 -9.43
CA ALA A 18 2.37 -2.52 -10.51
C ALA A 18 1.77 -2.13 -11.87
N LYS A 19 2.58 -1.54 -12.75
CA LYS A 19 2.15 -1.18 -14.11
C LYS A 19 1.93 -2.40 -15.01
N LYS A 20 2.67 -3.48 -14.74
CA LYS A 20 2.71 -4.70 -15.54
C LYS A 20 2.81 -5.92 -14.63
N ALA A 21 2.37 -7.06 -15.17
CA ALA A 21 2.57 -8.35 -14.51
C ALA A 21 4.05 -8.75 -14.57
N GLY A 22 4.54 -9.35 -13.49
CA GLY A 22 5.95 -9.68 -13.35
C GLY A 22 6.29 -10.32 -12.02
N THR A 23 7.57 -10.55 -11.80
CA THR A 23 8.08 -11.18 -10.58
C THR A 23 8.92 -10.17 -9.80
N VAL A 24 8.70 -10.08 -8.49
CA VAL A 24 9.43 -9.17 -7.61
C VAL A 24 10.87 -9.67 -7.46
N LYS A 25 11.81 -8.95 -8.06
CA LYS A 25 13.25 -9.29 -8.00
C LYS A 25 13.90 -8.73 -6.73
N LYS A 26 13.43 -7.57 -6.26
CA LYS A 26 13.94 -6.93 -5.05
C LYS A 26 12.80 -6.19 -4.35
N ALA A 27 12.60 -6.48 -3.08
CA ALA A 27 11.73 -5.73 -2.19
C ALA A 27 12.58 -5.16 -1.06
N SER A 28 12.61 -3.85 -0.92
CA SER A 28 13.32 -3.15 0.15
C SER A 28 12.43 -2.04 0.69
N ALA A 29 12.73 -1.57 1.90
CA ALA A 29 11.92 -0.53 2.51
C ALA A 29 11.79 0.71 1.61
N SER A 30 12.86 1.13 0.93
CA SER A 30 12.88 2.33 0.09
C SER A 30 12.58 2.10 -1.39
N ARG A 31 12.64 0.87 -1.89
CA ARG A 31 12.51 0.58 -3.32
C ARG A 31 12.07 -0.84 -3.59
N ILE A 32 11.22 -1.00 -4.61
CA ILE A 32 10.78 -2.27 -5.16
C ILE A 32 11.24 -2.35 -6.62
N THR A 33 11.75 -3.50 -7.03
CA THR A 33 12.12 -3.80 -8.42
C THR A 33 11.36 -5.03 -8.89
N ILE A 34 10.62 -4.88 -9.98
CA ILE A 34 9.83 -5.93 -10.62
C ILE A 34 10.45 -6.23 -11.97
N GLU A 35 10.64 -7.51 -12.24
CA GLU A 35 11.04 -8.03 -13.55
C GLU A 35 9.78 -8.50 -14.27
N ASN A 36 9.37 -7.73 -15.28
CA ASN A 36 8.16 -7.99 -16.05
C ASN A 36 8.36 -9.18 -16.99
N ASP A 37 7.27 -9.83 -17.39
CA ASP A 37 7.32 -10.96 -18.34
C ASP A 37 7.89 -10.58 -19.70
N ASP A 38 7.71 -9.32 -20.10
CA ASP A 38 8.27 -8.76 -21.32
C ASP A 38 9.81 -8.63 -21.27
N GLY A 39 10.47 -9.03 -20.17
CA GLY A 39 11.91 -8.88 -19.93
C GLY A 39 12.33 -7.47 -19.51
N THR A 40 11.40 -6.53 -19.38
CA THR A 40 11.65 -5.17 -18.87
C THR A 40 11.74 -5.16 -17.34
N LYS A 41 12.51 -4.22 -16.78
CA LYS A 41 12.64 -4.04 -15.33
C LYS A 41 12.04 -2.71 -14.91
N ASP A 42 11.04 -2.75 -14.04
CA ASP A 42 10.45 -1.57 -13.45
C ASP A 42 10.98 -1.35 -12.03
N ASN A 43 11.38 -0.11 -11.74
CA ASN A 43 11.83 0.31 -10.42
C ASN A 43 10.84 1.30 -9.84
N TYR A 44 10.38 1.02 -8.63
CA TYR A 44 9.44 1.83 -7.86
C TYR A 44 10.15 2.33 -6.61
N GLU A 45 10.38 3.64 -6.51
CA GLU A 45 10.91 4.27 -5.31
C GLU A 45 9.76 4.61 -4.35
N LEU A 46 9.93 4.28 -3.07
CA LEU A 46 8.92 4.47 -2.05
C LEU A 46 9.18 5.76 -1.27
N LEU A 47 8.14 6.57 -1.11
CA LEU A 47 8.21 7.79 -0.33
C LEU A 47 8.22 7.46 1.17
N LYS A 48 9.34 7.75 1.83
CA LYS A 48 9.55 7.49 3.26
C LYS A 48 9.55 8.76 4.08
N PHE A 49 8.68 8.81 5.09
CA PHE A 49 8.62 9.88 6.09
C PHE A 49 8.54 11.29 5.47
N MET A 50 7.83 11.41 4.34
CA MET A 50 7.62 12.70 3.69
C MET A 50 6.53 13.48 4.43
N ARG A 51 6.73 14.77 4.65
CA ARG A 51 5.72 15.64 5.25
C ARG A 51 4.69 16.03 4.19
N SER A 52 3.40 15.78 4.44
CA SER A 52 2.32 16.26 3.58
C SER A 52 2.08 17.76 3.76
N ASN A 53 1.36 18.39 2.82
CA ASN A 53 0.97 19.80 2.91
C ASN A 53 0.20 20.15 4.19
N GLN A 54 -0.50 19.17 4.77
CA GLN A 54 -1.27 19.29 6.02
C GLN A 54 -0.45 18.90 7.27
N GLY A 55 0.83 18.56 7.11
CA GLY A 55 1.72 18.17 8.22
C GLY A 55 1.63 16.72 8.67
N THR A 56 0.89 15.87 7.96
CA THR A 56 0.82 14.42 8.24
C THR A 56 2.02 13.66 7.64
N CYS A 57 2.37 12.52 8.23
CA CYS A 57 3.45 11.67 7.75
C CYS A 57 2.98 10.81 6.56
N TYR A 58 3.59 11.03 5.40
CA TYR A 58 3.40 10.23 4.21
C TYR A 58 4.50 9.17 4.15
N ASN A 59 4.14 7.93 4.45
CA ASN A 59 5.05 6.81 4.53
C ASN A 59 4.49 5.61 3.77
N GLN A 60 5.12 5.28 2.65
CA GLN A 60 4.78 4.10 1.87
C GLN A 60 5.54 2.88 2.39
N ARG A 61 4.89 1.72 2.42
CA ARG A 61 5.46 0.46 2.92
C ARG A 61 5.28 -0.64 1.88
N PRO A 62 6.36 -1.34 1.47
CA PRO A 62 6.23 -2.45 0.54
C PRO A 62 5.40 -3.57 1.19
N ILE A 63 4.44 -4.13 0.45
CA ILE A 63 3.63 -5.27 0.91
C ILE A 63 4.06 -6.60 0.28
N VAL A 64 4.75 -6.53 -0.86
CA VAL A 64 5.23 -7.71 -1.60
C VAL A 64 6.60 -8.19 -1.14
N LYS A 65 6.88 -9.49 -1.35
CA LYS A 65 8.15 -10.15 -1.02
C LYS A 65 8.96 -10.49 -2.28
N VAL A 66 10.26 -10.72 -2.11
CA VAL A 66 11.13 -11.17 -3.20
C VAL A 66 10.69 -12.57 -3.67
N GLY A 67 10.57 -12.74 -4.98
CA GLY A 67 10.08 -13.97 -5.62
C GLY A 67 8.57 -14.04 -5.76
N GLU A 68 7.82 -13.06 -5.24
CA GLU A 68 6.38 -12.99 -5.38
C GLU A 68 6.00 -12.57 -6.81
N ARG A 69 4.95 -13.20 -7.32
CA ARG A 69 4.37 -12.89 -8.62
C ARG A 69 3.31 -11.82 -8.42
N VAL A 70 3.36 -10.76 -9.21
CA VAL A 70 2.38 -9.68 -9.17
C VAL A 70 1.73 -9.51 -10.55
N GLU A 71 0.47 -9.13 -10.55
CA GLU A 71 -0.32 -8.87 -11.74
C GLU A 71 -0.34 -7.37 -12.09
N ALA A 72 -0.68 -7.06 -13.34
CA ALA A 72 -0.89 -5.68 -13.74
C ALA A 72 -2.04 -5.06 -12.93
N ASN A 73 -1.79 -3.88 -12.37
CA ASN A 73 -2.69 -3.15 -11.48
C ASN A 73 -2.81 -3.66 -10.04
N GLU A 74 -1.96 -4.60 -9.64
CA GLU A 74 -1.88 -5.05 -8.25
C GLU A 74 -1.15 -4.02 -7.37
N VAL A 75 -1.59 -3.89 -6.12
CA VAL A 75 -0.93 -3.00 -5.14
C VAL A 75 0.37 -3.67 -4.67
N ILE A 76 1.48 -2.96 -4.75
CA ILE A 76 2.81 -3.46 -4.37
C ILE A 76 3.39 -2.75 -3.13
N ALA A 77 2.88 -1.55 -2.82
CA ALA A 77 3.18 -0.87 -1.58
C ALA A 77 1.96 -0.10 -1.08
N ASP A 78 1.70 -0.22 0.22
CA ASP A 78 0.69 0.56 0.92
C ASP A 78 1.17 2.00 1.14
N GLY A 79 0.25 2.94 1.14
CA GLY A 79 0.45 4.32 1.52
C GLY A 79 0.04 4.62 2.98
N PRO A 80 -0.01 5.91 3.35
CA PRO A 80 -0.57 6.31 4.63
C PRO A 80 -2.07 6.01 4.71
N SER A 81 -2.51 5.40 5.81
CA SER A 81 -3.93 5.03 6.06
C SER A 81 -4.48 3.99 5.07
N THR A 82 -3.63 3.10 4.58
CA THR A 82 -4.02 1.91 3.81
C THR A 82 -3.36 0.67 4.39
N GLU A 83 -4.08 -0.45 4.41
CA GLU A 83 -3.60 -1.76 4.82
C GLU A 83 -3.97 -2.78 3.74
N HIS A 84 -2.97 -3.45 3.16
CA HIS A 84 -3.13 -4.44 2.09
C HIS A 84 -3.93 -3.94 0.86
N GLY A 85 -3.72 -2.69 0.45
CA GLY A 85 -4.46 -2.09 -0.67
C GLY A 85 -5.89 -1.67 -0.35
N GLU A 86 -6.35 -1.80 0.90
CA GLU A 86 -7.63 -1.27 1.35
C GLU A 86 -7.44 0.00 2.19
N LEU A 87 -8.42 0.89 2.12
CA LEU A 87 -8.45 2.11 2.94
C LEU A 87 -8.66 1.76 4.42
N ALA A 88 -7.67 2.09 5.26
CA ALA A 88 -7.67 1.84 6.70
C ALA A 88 -7.58 3.17 7.46
N LEU A 89 -8.72 3.86 7.60
CA LEU A 89 -8.81 5.16 8.29
C LEU A 89 -8.79 5.06 9.83
N GLY A 90 -8.87 3.86 10.40
CA GLY A 90 -9.03 3.65 11.84
C GLY A 90 -8.59 2.26 12.30
N ARG A 91 -8.88 1.93 13.56
CA ARG A 91 -8.62 0.60 14.14
C ARG A 91 -9.92 -0.05 14.56
N ASN A 92 -10.02 -1.37 14.40
CA ASN A 92 -11.07 -2.16 15.02
C ASN A 92 -10.77 -2.25 16.52
N VAL A 93 -11.68 -1.74 17.35
CA VAL A 93 -11.55 -1.76 18.82
C VAL A 93 -12.68 -2.58 19.42
N MET A 94 -12.40 -3.26 20.53
CA MET A 94 -13.43 -3.96 21.30
C MET A 94 -14.21 -2.92 22.09
N VAL A 95 -15.47 -2.69 21.70
CA VAL A 95 -16.35 -1.72 22.34
C VAL A 95 -17.31 -2.46 23.27
N ALA A 96 -17.38 -2.01 24.52
CA ALA A 96 -18.42 -2.41 25.46
C ALA A 96 -19.40 -1.24 25.62
N PHE A 97 -20.68 -1.51 25.42
CA PHE A 97 -21.76 -0.55 25.73
C PHE A 97 -22.25 -0.80 27.15
N MET A 98 -21.57 -0.18 28.13
CA MET A 98 -21.99 -0.23 29.53
C MET A 98 -21.67 1.11 30.21
N PRO A 99 -22.47 1.55 31.19
CA PRO A 99 -22.08 2.66 32.04
C PRO A 99 -20.84 2.27 32.84
N TRP A 100 -19.77 3.06 32.72
CA TRP A 100 -18.55 2.91 33.51
C TRP A 100 -18.14 4.29 34.03
N GLU A 101 -18.30 4.50 35.34
CA GLU A 101 -18.05 5.76 36.05
C GLU A 101 -18.78 7.03 35.53
N GLY A 102 -19.93 6.88 34.84
CA GLY A 102 -20.85 7.98 34.53
C GLY A 102 -20.62 8.63 33.18
#